data_AF-A0A2J6X036-F1
#
_entry.id   AF-A0A2J6X036-F1
#
_cell.length_a   1.000
_cell.length_b   1.000
_cell.length_c   1.000
_cell.angle_alpha   90.00
_cell.angle_beta   90.00
_cell.angle_gamma   90.00
#
_symmetry.space_group_name_H-M   'P 1'
#
loop_
_entity.id
_entity.type
_entity.pdbx_description
1 polymer ?
#
loop_
_entity_poly.entity_id
_entity_poly.type
_entity_poly.pdbx_seq_one_letter_code
_entity_poly.pdbx_strand_id
1 'polypeptide(L)'
;MNNLLFSVRWLIVIGIVLVCTATPVRAAGVVGNGTPASCTETALRAAVAGGGRVTFNCGSQPVTITLSGQLELRQDTELDGGGPQQGGRVALSGNGRTRLIWIYDATLTIRNLTLINGRSVEGGAIRATGLNTRVFIYNSIFRNNDSTAGKDEEGGGAISMHFGQLHIEDSVFENNRGINGGAIYNLRCPITVLRSIFRNNDSSYGGVIANFGFGGAIYNDGAGPAGTGGQIVIRDSMFIENKA
;
A
#
# COMPACT_ATOMS: atom_id res chain seq x y z
N MET A 1 62.92 22.86 48.77
CA MET A 1 61.47 22.63 48.72
C MET A 1 60.98 22.97 47.32
N ASN A 2 60.21 22.05 46.73
CA ASN A 2 59.39 22.17 45.50
C ASN A 2 60.13 22.13 44.16
N ASN A 3 59.67 21.44 43.11
CA ASN A 3 58.92 20.19 42.89
C ASN A 3 58.99 20.02 41.37
N LEU A 4 59.60 18.95 40.85
CA LEU A 4 59.54 18.63 39.43
C LEU A 4 58.12 18.16 39.08
N LEU A 5 57.42 18.90 38.22
CA LEU A 5 56.15 18.49 37.62
C LEU A 5 56.40 18.12 36.16
N PHE A 6 56.47 16.83 35.87
CA PHE A 6 56.39 16.29 34.51
C PHE A 6 54.92 16.30 34.07
N SER A 7 54.59 17.06 33.02
CA SER A 7 53.27 17.00 32.39
C SER A 7 53.24 15.86 31.36
N VAL A 8 52.61 14.74 31.69
CA VAL A 8 52.29 13.69 30.72
C VAL A 8 51.00 14.08 30.00
N ARG A 9 51.11 14.49 28.73
CA ARG A 9 49.96 14.72 27.86
C ARG A 9 49.45 13.37 27.34
N TRP A 10 48.30 12.94 27.83
CA TRP A 10 47.57 11.79 27.30
C TRP A 10 46.92 12.15 25.96
N LEU A 11 47.39 11.56 24.87
CA LEU A 11 46.71 11.57 23.58
C LEU A 11 45.57 10.54 23.63
N ILE A 12 44.32 11.00 23.74
CA ILE A 12 43.14 10.16 23.57
C ILE A 12 42.89 10.04 22.06
N VAL A 13 43.22 8.88 21.48
CA VAL A 13 42.80 8.53 20.13
C VAL A 13 41.35 8.05 20.21
N ILE A 14 40.41 8.91 19.80
CA ILE A 14 39.01 8.52 19.62
C ILE A 14 38.94 7.70 18.33
N GLY A 15 38.89 6.38 18.46
CA GLY A 15 38.59 5.49 17.34
C GLY A 15 37.15 5.69 16.90
N ILE A 16 36.95 6.19 15.68
CA ILE A 16 35.63 6.21 15.03
C ILE A 16 35.27 4.75 14.73
N VAL A 17 34.44 4.15 15.59
CA VAL A 17 33.80 2.87 15.30
C VAL A 17 32.74 3.14 14.24
N LEU A 18 33.07 2.85 12.98
CA LEU A 18 32.11 2.82 11.89
C LEU A 18 31.18 1.62 12.13
N VAL A 19 30.07 1.84 12.85
CA VAL A 19 29.02 0.83 13.00
C VAL A 19 28.32 0.73 11.63
N CYS A 20 28.83 -0.14 10.77
CA CYS A 20 28.09 -0.58 9.59
C CYS A 20 26.84 -1.32 10.08
N THR A 21 25.73 -0.61 10.25
CA THR A 21 24.42 -1.26 10.40
C THR A 21 24.12 -1.94 9.07
N ALA A 22 24.43 -3.24 8.97
CA ALA A 22 24.01 -4.03 7.82
C ALA A 22 22.49 -3.91 7.71
N THR A 23 22.02 -3.29 6.63
CA THR A 23 20.59 -3.31 6.32
C THR A 23 20.20 -4.78 6.16
N PRO A 24 19.17 -5.28 6.88
CA PRO A 24 18.77 -6.66 6.74
C PRO A 24 18.43 -6.95 5.28
N VAL A 25 19.12 -7.91 4.67
CA VAL A 25 18.79 -8.39 3.32
C VAL A 25 17.49 -9.18 3.43
N ARG A 26 16.41 -8.64 2.84
CA ARG A 26 15.12 -9.32 2.79
C ARG A 26 15.15 -10.40 1.70
N ALA A 27 14.50 -11.53 1.95
CA ALA A 27 14.49 -12.65 1.02
C ALA A 27 13.56 -12.33 -0.17
N ALA A 28 14.12 -12.07 -1.35
CA ALA A 28 13.31 -11.94 -2.55
C ALA A 28 12.55 -13.24 -2.85
N GLY A 29 11.30 -13.13 -3.30
CA GLY A 29 10.40 -14.26 -3.56
C GLY A 29 10.00 -14.36 -5.03
N VAL A 30 9.72 -15.57 -5.49
CA VAL A 30 9.11 -15.82 -6.81
C VAL A 30 7.87 -16.67 -6.63
N VAL A 31 6.74 -16.20 -7.18
CA VAL A 31 5.48 -16.93 -7.22
C VAL A 31 5.41 -17.73 -8.52
N GLY A 32 5.21 -19.04 -8.43
CA GLY A 32 5.09 -19.92 -9.59
C GLY A 32 6.42 -20.39 -10.19
N ASN A 33 6.32 -21.25 -11.19
CA ASN A 33 7.44 -21.97 -11.82
C ASN A 33 7.46 -21.87 -13.36
N GLY A 34 6.71 -20.94 -13.94
CA GLY A 34 6.58 -20.72 -15.39
C GLY A 34 5.25 -21.16 -15.97
N THR A 35 4.37 -21.74 -15.15
CA THR A 35 3.03 -22.18 -15.58
C THR A 35 1.93 -21.41 -14.86
N PRO A 36 0.77 -21.12 -15.50
CA PRO A 36 -0.33 -20.44 -14.83
C PRO A 36 -0.83 -21.18 -13.59
N ALA A 37 -0.89 -22.52 -13.64
CA ALA A 37 -1.35 -23.37 -12.55
C ALA A 37 -0.44 -23.33 -11.30
N SER A 38 0.84 -22.96 -11.47
CA SER A 38 1.79 -22.86 -10.36
C SER A 38 1.64 -21.59 -9.53
N CYS A 39 0.95 -20.58 -10.04
CA CYS A 39 0.70 -19.32 -9.34
C CYS A 39 -0.52 -19.45 -8.45
N THR A 40 -0.30 -20.05 -7.28
CA THR A 40 -1.32 -20.32 -6.28
C THR A 40 -1.23 -19.34 -5.12
N GLU A 41 -2.32 -19.25 -4.33
CA GLU A 41 -2.30 -18.51 -3.06
C GLU A 41 -1.18 -19.00 -2.12
N THR A 42 -0.97 -20.31 -2.04
CA THR A 42 0.11 -20.90 -1.22
C THR A 42 1.49 -20.42 -1.68
N ALA A 43 1.76 -20.41 -2.98
CA ALA A 43 3.03 -19.91 -3.52
C ALA A 43 3.21 -18.42 -3.23
N LEU A 44 2.15 -17.61 -3.35
CA LEU A 44 2.17 -16.19 -3.00
C LEU A 44 2.47 -15.98 -1.51
N ARG A 45 1.79 -16.70 -0.62
CA ARG A 45 2.01 -16.61 0.83
C ARG A 45 3.45 -16.97 1.22
N ALA A 46 4.01 -18.02 0.60
CA ALA A 46 5.40 -18.41 0.81
C ALA A 46 6.36 -17.31 0.35
N ALA A 47 6.12 -16.72 -0.82
CA ALA A 47 7.00 -15.69 -1.40
C ALA A 47 7.02 -14.38 -0.58
N VAL A 48 5.90 -13.99 0.03
CA VAL A 48 5.82 -12.73 0.82
C VAL A 48 6.29 -12.86 2.27
N ALA A 49 6.51 -14.09 2.77
CA ALA A 49 6.77 -14.34 4.19
C ALA A 49 8.02 -13.63 4.74
N GLY A 50 9.05 -13.43 3.90
CA GLY A 50 10.31 -12.76 4.25
C GLY A 50 10.42 -11.30 3.78
N GLY A 51 9.32 -10.72 3.29
CA GLY A 51 9.33 -9.40 2.65
C GLY A 51 10.18 -9.35 1.38
N GLY A 52 10.78 -8.20 1.11
CA GLY A 52 11.63 -8.01 -0.07
C GLY A 52 10.82 -7.94 -1.36
N ARG A 53 11.51 -8.09 -2.50
CA ARG A 53 10.87 -8.05 -3.82
C ARG A 53 10.32 -9.41 -4.19
N VAL A 54 9.03 -9.45 -4.50
CA VAL A 54 8.29 -10.62 -4.95
C VAL A 54 7.86 -10.43 -6.39
N THR A 55 8.24 -11.37 -7.24
CA THR A 55 7.90 -11.39 -8.68
C THR A 55 7.08 -12.63 -9.02
N PHE A 56 6.46 -12.62 -10.20
CA PHE A 56 5.54 -13.67 -10.63
C PHE A 56 6.03 -14.36 -11.90
N ASN A 57 6.30 -15.66 -11.80
CA ASN A 57 6.63 -16.55 -12.90
C ASN A 57 5.42 -17.44 -13.24
N CYS A 58 4.36 -16.82 -13.76
CA CYS A 58 3.08 -17.50 -14.05
C CYS A 58 2.89 -17.89 -15.52
N GLY A 59 3.94 -17.80 -16.32
CA GLY A 59 3.87 -17.93 -17.77
C GLY A 59 3.47 -16.62 -18.47
N SER A 60 3.14 -16.72 -19.76
CA SER A 60 2.91 -15.55 -20.63
C SER A 60 1.48 -15.01 -20.62
N GLN A 61 0.52 -15.81 -20.17
CA GLN A 61 -0.90 -15.46 -20.15
C GLN A 61 -1.29 -14.76 -18.84
N PRO A 62 -2.32 -13.88 -18.86
CA PRO A 62 -2.87 -13.32 -17.63
C PRO A 62 -3.37 -14.39 -16.66
N VAL A 63 -3.16 -14.16 -15.37
CA VAL A 63 -3.53 -15.08 -14.28
C VAL A 63 -4.21 -14.32 -13.15
N THR A 64 -5.22 -14.93 -12.55
CA THR A 64 -5.82 -14.45 -11.30
C THR A 64 -5.50 -15.40 -10.16
N ILE A 65 -4.89 -14.88 -9.09
CA ILE A 65 -4.68 -15.59 -7.83
C ILE A 65 -5.80 -15.16 -6.88
N THR A 66 -6.71 -16.07 -6.59
CA THR A 66 -7.81 -15.84 -5.64
C THR A 66 -7.33 -16.10 -4.22
N LEU A 67 -7.58 -15.14 -3.32
CA LEU A 67 -7.21 -15.22 -1.91
C LEU A 67 -8.40 -15.68 -1.07
N SER A 68 -8.14 -16.62 -0.17
CA SER A 68 -9.11 -17.07 0.85
C SER A 68 -9.06 -16.19 2.10
N GLY A 69 -8.00 -15.41 2.28
CA GLY A 69 -7.85 -14.41 3.34
C GLY A 69 -6.79 -13.38 3.00
N GLN A 70 -6.71 -12.30 3.78
CA GLN A 70 -5.71 -11.25 3.54
C GLN A 70 -4.27 -11.77 3.66
N LEU A 71 -3.36 -11.10 2.96
CA LEU A 71 -1.93 -11.15 3.23
C LEU A 71 -1.63 -10.18 4.38
N GLU A 72 -0.92 -10.65 5.40
CA GLU A 72 -0.47 -9.80 6.51
C GLU A 72 1.01 -9.46 6.32
N LEU A 73 1.28 -8.22 5.96
CA LEU A 73 2.63 -7.75 5.69
C LEU A 73 3.13 -6.94 6.88
N ARG A 74 4.17 -7.46 7.54
CA ARG A 74 4.88 -6.80 8.66
C ARG A 74 6.31 -6.42 8.30
N GLN A 75 6.63 -6.57 7.02
CA GLN A 75 7.96 -6.46 6.45
C GLN A 75 7.85 -5.69 5.15
N ASP A 76 8.84 -4.84 4.85
CA ASP A 76 8.84 -4.12 3.58
C ASP A 76 8.77 -5.13 2.43
N THR A 77 7.80 -4.94 1.55
CA THR A 77 7.46 -5.89 0.50
C THR A 77 7.19 -5.12 -0.78
N GLU A 78 7.83 -5.53 -1.88
CA GLU A 78 7.47 -5.10 -3.23
C GLU A 78 6.78 -6.26 -3.94
N LEU A 79 5.55 -6.07 -4.43
CA LEU A 79 4.86 -6.99 -5.32
C LEU A 79 4.93 -6.43 -6.74
N ASP A 80 5.66 -7.10 -7.63
CA ASP A 80 5.78 -6.72 -9.03
C ASP A 80 5.19 -7.80 -9.95
N GLY A 81 3.96 -7.56 -10.40
CA GLY A 81 3.21 -8.48 -11.28
C GLY A 81 3.80 -8.60 -12.69
N GLY A 82 4.70 -7.70 -13.07
CA GLY A 82 5.35 -7.66 -14.38
C GLY A 82 4.40 -7.55 -15.57
N GLY A 83 4.99 -7.57 -16.76
CA GLY A 83 4.28 -7.46 -18.03
C GLY A 83 4.16 -6.01 -18.53
N PRO A 84 3.99 -5.82 -19.86
CA PRO A 84 4.07 -4.51 -20.49
C PRO A 84 2.77 -3.70 -20.38
N GLN A 85 1.70 -4.29 -19.85
CA GLN A 85 0.36 -3.69 -19.80
C GLN A 85 0.12 -3.00 -18.45
N GLN A 86 -0.77 -2.01 -18.44
CA GLN A 86 -1.24 -1.39 -17.20
C GLN A 86 -1.91 -2.44 -16.29
N GLY A 87 -1.52 -2.48 -15.02
CA GLY A 87 -1.96 -3.52 -14.08
C GLY A 87 -1.29 -4.88 -14.26
N GLY A 88 -0.33 -4.99 -15.19
CA GLY A 88 0.45 -6.19 -15.48
C GLY A 88 -0.37 -7.43 -15.83
N ARG A 89 0.27 -8.60 -15.74
CA ARG A 89 -0.36 -9.90 -16.09
C ARG A 89 -1.00 -10.62 -14.91
N VAL A 90 -0.78 -10.14 -13.69
CA VAL A 90 -1.24 -10.83 -12.48
C VAL A 90 -2.32 -10.02 -11.79
N ALA A 91 -3.45 -10.69 -11.53
CA ALA A 91 -4.50 -10.19 -10.68
C ALA A 91 -4.51 -10.91 -9.32
N LEU A 92 -4.61 -10.17 -8.23
CA LEU A 92 -4.98 -10.69 -6.92
C LEU A 92 -6.46 -10.42 -6.71
N SER A 93 -7.23 -11.45 -6.35
CA SER A 93 -8.69 -11.35 -6.18
C SER A 93 -9.11 -11.72 -4.77
N GLY A 94 -9.86 -10.85 -4.09
CA GLY A 94 -10.52 -11.17 -2.82
C GLY A 94 -11.83 -11.96 -2.98
N ASN A 95 -12.24 -12.22 -4.23
CA ASN A 95 -13.47 -12.94 -4.62
C ASN A 95 -14.76 -12.41 -3.95
N GLY A 96 -14.79 -11.12 -3.62
CA GLY A 96 -15.89 -10.45 -2.92
C GLY A 96 -16.03 -10.86 -1.45
N ARG A 97 -15.03 -11.52 -0.86
CA ARG A 97 -15.14 -12.10 0.50
C ARG A 97 -14.09 -11.61 1.47
N THR A 98 -12.92 -11.17 0.99
CA THR A 98 -11.81 -10.79 1.87
C THR A 98 -11.04 -9.59 1.34
N ARG A 99 -10.38 -8.89 2.27
CA ARG A 99 -9.36 -7.90 1.95
C ARG A 99 -8.14 -8.60 1.35
N LEU A 100 -7.44 -7.97 0.42
CA LEU A 100 -6.27 -8.60 -0.21
C LEU A 100 -5.03 -8.44 0.67
N ILE A 101 -4.78 -7.22 1.17
CA ILE A 101 -3.56 -6.89 1.91
C ILE A 101 -3.89 -6.08 3.15
N TRP A 102 -3.28 -6.47 4.27
CA TRP A 102 -3.16 -5.65 5.46
C TRP A 102 -1.68 -5.41 5.75
N ILE A 103 -1.30 -4.15 5.96
CA ILE A 103 0.06 -3.76 6.29
C ILE A 103 0.11 -2.85 7.53
N TYR A 104 1.09 -3.12 8.39
CA TYR A 104 1.34 -2.33 9.60
C TYR A 104 2.82 -2.02 9.78
N ASP A 105 3.10 -0.73 9.97
CA ASP A 105 4.42 -0.14 10.26
C ASP A 105 5.54 -0.65 9.33
N ALA A 106 5.23 -0.76 8.04
CA ALA A 106 6.12 -1.27 7.00
C ALA A 106 5.87 -0.61 5.63
N THR A 107 6.77 -0.82 4.68
CA THR A 107 6.66 -0.30 3.31
C THR A 107 6.07 -1.32 2.35
N LEU A 108 4.97 -0.98 1.67
CA LEU A 108 4.43 -1.75 0.55
C LEU A 108 4.69 -1.01 -0.76
N THR A 109 5.27 -1.70 -1.72
CA THR A 109 5.32 -1.24 -3.11
C THR A 109 4.52 -2.20 -3.99
N ILE A 110 3.59 -1.68 -4.78
CA ILE A 110 2.82 -2.43 -5.76
C ILE A 110 3.17 -1.91 -7.15
N ARG A 111 3.61 -2.80 -8.04
CA ARG A 111 3.97 -2.49 -9.42
C ARG A 111 3.26 -3.46 -10.35
N ASN A 112 2.72 -2.94 -11.45
CA ASN A 112 2.20 -3.77 -12.54
C ASN A 112 1.24 -4.87 -12.02
N LEU A 113 0.34 -4.53 -11.11
CA LEU A 113 -0.53 -5.51 -10.46
C LEU A 113 -1.98 -5.05 -10.50
N THR A 114 -2.88 -6.03 -10.62
CA THR A 114 -4.33 -5.79 -10.63
C THR A 114 -4.94 -6.32 -9.33
N LEU A 115 -5.50 -5.47 -8.49
CA LEU A 115 -6.15 -5.82 -7.23
C LEU A 115 -7.66 -5.68 -7.37
N ILE A 116 -8.37 -6.81 -7.30
CA ILE A 116 -9.79 -6.87 -7.65
C ILE A 116 -10.66 -7.56 -6.62
N ASN A 117 -11.93 -7.16 -6.61
CA ASN A 117 -12.98 -7.84 -5.85
C ASN A 117 -12.61 -8.04 -4.37
N GLY A 118 -11.83 -7.13 -3.79
CA GLY A 118 -11.55 -7.10 -2.37
C GLY A 118 -12.78 -6.65 -1.60
N ARG A 119 -13.05 -7.28 -0.45
CA ARG A 119 -14.18 -6.89 0.42
C ARG A 119 -13.74 -6.80 1.87
N SER A 120 -13.99 -5.64 2.50
CA SER A 120 -13.68 -5.41 3.91
C SER A 120 -14.61 -4.37 4.54
N VAL A 121 -14.39 -4.07 5.82
CA VAL A 121 -14.97 -2.90 6.50
C VAL A 121 -14.05 -1.68 6.42
N GLU A 122 -12.75 -1.89 6.14
CA GLU A 122 -11.71 -0.87 6.10
C GLU A 122 -10.75 -1.22 4.95
N GLY A 123 -10.87 -0.52 3.81
CA GLY A 123 -10.06 -0.82 2.63
C GLY A 123 -10.47 -2.13 1.96
N GLY A 124 -11.23 -2.08 0.87
CA GLY A 124 -11.65 -3.32 0.19
C GLY A 124 -10.46 -4.15 -0.30
N ALA A 125 -9.44 -3.49 -0.88
CA ALA A 125 -8.19 -4.15 -1.29
C ALA A 125 -7.09 -4.06 -0.23
N ILE A 126 -6.79 -2.86 0.26
CA ILE A 126 -5.65 -2.59 1.14
C ILE A 126 -6.09 -1.82 2.37
N ARG A 127 -5.71 -2.32 3.55
CA ARG A 127 -5.64 -1.51 4.77
C ARG A 127 -4.19 -1.31 5.17
N ALA A 128 -3.81 -0.06 5.32
CA ALA A 128 -2.46 0.35 5.69
C ALA A 128 -2.53 1.25 6.93
N THR A 129 -1.78 0.91 7.97
CA THR A 129 -1.85 1.60 9.27
C THR A 129 -0.47 1.67 9.93
N GLY A 130 -0.22 2.69 10.74
CA GLY A 130 1.03 2.88 11.47
C GLY A 130 1.82 4.09 10.97
N LEU A 131 2.54 4.75 11.89
CA LEU A 131 3.19 6.03 11.61
C LEU A 131 4.33 5.91 10.59
N ASN A 132 4.99 4.75 10.49
CA ASN A 132 6.07 4.52 9.52
C ASN A 132 5.61 3.79 8.26
N THR A 133 4.31 3.53 8.12
CA THR A 133 3.77 2.82 6.95
C THR A 133 3.89 3.68 5.71
N ARG A 134 4.41 3.10 4.63
CA ARG A 134 4.51 3.77 3.33
C ARG A 134 3.93 2.87 2.27
N VAL A 135 3.02 3.38 1.46
CA VAL A 135 2.42 2.64 0.36
C VAL A 135 2.74 3.36 -0.93
N PHE A 136 3.43 2.67 -1.84
CA PHE A 136 3.76 3.16 -3.17
C PHE A 136 3.08 2.28 -4.22
N ILE A 137 2.35 2.89 -5.14
CA ILE A 137 1.56 2.20 -6.16
C ILE A 137 1.94 2.76 -7.53
N TYR A 138 2.38 1.88 -8.42
CA TYR A 138 2.83 2.23 -9.75
C TYR A 138 2.18 1.34 -10.80
N ASN A 139 1.68 1.93 -11.89
CA ASN A 139 1.16 1.21 -13.04
C ASN A 139 0.20 0.05 -12.68
N SER A 140 -0.68 0.28 -11.70
CA SER A 140 -1.51 -0.76 -11.10
C SER A 140 -2.99 -0.44 -11.22
N ILE A 141 -3.82 -1.48 -11.11
CA ILE A 141 -5.28 -1.36 -11.26
C ILE A 141 -5.96 -1.81 -9.98
N PHE A 142 -6.88 -1.01 -9.46
CA PHE A 142 -7.78 -1.34 -8.37
C PHE A 142 -9.21 -1.32 -8.88
N ARG A 143 -9.86 -2.48 -8.97
CA ARG A 143 -11.19 -2.61 -9.58
C ARG A 143 -12.18 -3.39 -8.72
N ASN A 144 -13.41 -2.90 -8.62
CA ASN A 144 -14.52 -3.57 -7.93
C ASN A 144 -14.20 -3.92 -6.47
N ASN A 145 -13.38 -3.12 -5.79
CA ASN A 145 -13.12 -3.32 -4.37
C ASN A 145 -14.18 -2.58 -3.56
N ASP A 146 -14.59 -3.18 -2.45
CA ASP A 146 -15.76 -2.78 -1.70
C ASP A 146 -15.43 -2.74 -0.19
N SER A 147 -15.58 -1.56 0.42
CA SER A 147 -15.48 -1.37 1.86
C SER A 147 -16.81 -1.02 2.53
N THR A 148 -17.94 -1.24 1.87
CA THR A 148 -19.29 -0.86 2.35
C THR A 148 -19.87 -1.88 3.33
N ALA A 149 -19.10 -2.88 3.76
CA ALA A 149 -19.53 -3.80 4.80
C ALA A 149 -19.46 -3.20 6.22
N GLY A 150 -18.72 -2.09 6.38
CA GLY A 150 -18.56 -1.38 7.65
C GLY A 150 -19.68 -0.38 7.93
N LYS A 151 -19.63 0.24 9.12
CA LYS A 151 -20.53 1.33 9.52
C LYS A 151 -19.79 2.59 10.01
N ASP A 152 -18.46 2.55 10.03
CA ASP A 152 -17.60 3.56 10.62
C ASP A 152 -16.84 4.37 9.57
N GLU A 153 -16.23 5.48 10.01
CA GLU A 153 -15.55 6.48 9.17
C GLU A 153 -14.15 6.05 8.67
N GLU A 154 -13.98 4.81 8.21
CA GLU A 154 -12.67 4.26 7.80
C GLU A 154 -12.70 3.58 6.42
N GLY A 155 -13.83 3.69 5.73
CA GLY A 155 -14.12 2.92 4.51
C GLY A 155 -13.64 3.61 3.24
N GLY A 156 -12.46 3.22 2.74
CA GLY A 156 -12.03 3.45 1.37
C GLY A 156 -12.27 2.22 0.48
N GLY A 157 -12.99 2.36 -0.62
CA GLY A 157 -13.43 1.19 -1.40
C GLY A 157 -12.28 0.30 -1.86
N ALA A 158 -11.17 0.88 -2.31
CA ALA A 158 -9.93 0.18 -2.57
C ALA A 158 -8.96 0.25 -1.39
N ILE A 159 -8.61 1.46 -0.93
CA ILE A 159 -7.52 1.68 0.03
C ILE A 159 -8.05 2.47 1.22
N SER A 160 -7.75 1.97 2.43
CA SER A 160 -7.86 2.72 3.67
C SER A 160 -6.45 2.92 4.25
N MET A 161 -5.98 4.17 4.26
CA MET A 161 -4.67 4.57 4.74
C MET A 161 -4.80 5.36 6.05
N HIS A 162 -4.13 4.88 7.10
CA HIS A 162 -4.11 5.50 8.43
C HIS A 162 -2.69 5.87 8.80
N PHE A 163 -2.41 7.18 8.79
CA PHE A 163 -1.08 7.75 9.03
C PHE A 163 -0.05 7.31 7.97
N GLY A 164 1.22 7.68 8.15
CA GLY A 164 2.27 7.28 7.22
C GLY A 164 2.28 8.10 5.92
N GLN A 165 2.49 7.44 4.78
CA GLN A 165 2.56 8.07 3.45
C GLN A 165 1.89 7.21 2.36
N LEU A 166 1.16 7.86 1.45
CA LEU A 166 0.59 7.23 0.25
C LEU A 166 1.06 7.92 -1.04
N HIS A 167 1.64 7.15 -1.95
CA HIS A 167 2.06 7.61 -3.27
C HIS A 167 1.46 6.73 -4.36
N ILE A 168 0.82 7.34 -5.35
CA ILE A 168 0.11 6.68 -6.43
C ILE A 168 0.51 7.33 -7.75
N GLU A 169 0.90 6.51 -8.71
CA GLU A 169 1.41 6.97 -9.98
C GLU A 169 1.03 6.03 -11.12
N ASP A 170 0.64 6.60 -12.26
CA ASP A 170 0.29 5.87 -13.50
C ASP A 170 -0.78 4.76 -13.30
N SER A 171 -1.68 4.92 -12.34
CA SER A 171 -2.57 3.86 -11.86
C SER A 171 -4.05 4.15 -12.10
N VAL A 172 -4.88 3.10 -12.08
CA VAL A 172 -6.33 3.19 -12.32
C VAL A 172 -7.10 2.66 -11.12
N PHE A 173 -8.04 3.47 -10.63
CA PHE A 173 -9.02 3.10 -9.61
C PHE A 173 -10.41 3.16 -10.22
N GLU A 174 -11.07 2.02 -10.37
CA GLU A 174 -12.37 1.96 -11.02
C GLU A 174 -13.41 1.10 -10.33
N ASN A 175 -14.66 1.59 -10.34
CA ASN A 175 -15.82 0.87 -9.78
C ASN A 175 -15.60 0.42 -8.33
N ASN A 176 -14.78 1.13 -7.56
CA ASN A 176 -14.61 0.84 -6.13
C ASN A 176 -15.73 1.52 -5.34
N ARG A 177 -16.12 0.90 -4.23
CA ARG A 177 -17.23 1.37 -3.39
C ARG A 177 -16.78 1.50 -1.94
N GLY A 178 -16.84 2.70 -1.40
CA GLY A 178 -16.43 2.99 -0.02
C GLY A 178 -17.54 3.57 0.83
N ILE A 179 -17.24 3.78 2.11
CA ILE A 179 -18.13 4.53 3.02
C ILE A 179 -17.79 6.02 2.89
N ASN A 180 -16.52 6.38 3.05
CA ASN A 180 -16.08 7.77 2.99
C ASN A 180 -15.43 8.10 1.66
N GLY A 181 -14.50 7.25 1.22
CA GLY A 181 -13.78 7.41 -0.03
C GLY A 181 -14.19 6.34 -1.03
N GLY A 182 -14.78 6.71 -2.17
CA GLY A 182 -15.25 5.72 -3.13
C GLY A 182 -14.14 4.77 -3.56
N ALA A 183 -12.91 5.28 -3.77
CA ALA A 183 -11.71 4.48 -3.92
C ALA A 183 -10.78 4.56 -2.71
N ILE A 184 -10.50 5.76 -2.19
CA ILE A 184 -9.44 5.96 -1.19
C ILE A 184 -10.00 6.74 0.00
N TYR A 185 -9.82 6.17 1.19
CA TYR A 185 -9.87 6.88 2.46
C TYR A 185 -8.44 7.12 2.94
N ASN A 186 -8.10 8.38 3.22
CA ASN A 186 -6.78 8.77 3.68
C ASN A 186 -6.88 9.63 4.94
N LEU A 187 -6.37 9.11 6.06
CA LEU A 187 -6.38 9.79 7.36
C LEU A 187 -4.98 10.24 7.74
N ARG A 188 -4.81 11.57 7.88
CA ARG A 188 -3.61 12.22 8.44
C ARG A 188 -2.30 11.75 7.83
N CYS A 189 -2.33 11.59 6.50
CA CYS A 189 -1.25 11.02 5.71
C CYS A 189 -1.00 11.94 4.51
N PRO A 190 0.26 12.30 4.17
CA PRO A 190 0.56 12.98 2.93
C PRO A 190 0.21 12.04 1.76
N ILE A 191 -0.53 12.56 0.79
CA ILE A 191 -0.93 11.80 -0.39
C ILE A 191 -0.40 12.48 -1.65
N THR A 192 0.23 11.69 -2.52
CA THR A 192 0.64 12.12 -3.86
C THR A 192 -0.01 11.22 -4.90
N VAL A 193 -0.71 11.82 -5.86
CA VAL A 193 -1.41 11.16 -6.96
C VAL A 193 -0.98 11.80 -8.26
N LEU A 194 -0.29 11.04 -9.11
CA LEU A 194 0.27 11.52 -10.37
C LEU A 194 -0.26 10.67 -11.52
N ARG A 195 -0.66 11.31 -12.63
CA ARG A 195 -0.96 10.63 -13.91
C ARG A 195 -1.90 9.42 -13.77
N SER A 196 -2.88 9.53 -12.88
CA SER A 196 -3.75 8.42 -12.49
C SER A 196 -5.20 8.70 -12.86
N ILE A 197 -6.00 7.63 -13.01
CA ILE A 197 -7.41 7.73 -13.38
C ILE A 197 -8.27 7.15 -12.26
N PHE A 198 -9.23 7.94 -11.80
CA PHE A 198 -10.27 7.53 -10.87
C PHE A 198 -11.60 7.60 -11.61
N ARG A 199 -12.23 6.44 -11.87
CA ARG A 199 -13.50 6.38 -12.61
C ARG A 199 -14.57 5.56 -11.92
N ASN A 200 -15.81 6.05 -11.92
CA ASN A 200 -16.97 5.30 -11.40
C ASN A 200 -16.81 4.80 -9.96
N ASN A 201 -16.02 5.48 -9.14
CA ASN A 201 -15.92 5.15 -7.72
C ASN A 201 -17.09 5.80 -6.96
N ASP A 202 -17.56 5.15 -5.90
CA ASP A 202 -18.83 5.51 -5.24
C ASP A 202 -18.72 5.44 -3.72
N SER A 203 -18.92 6.57 -3.04
CA SER A 203 -19.08 6.64 -1.58
C SER A 203 -20.51 6.92 -1.12
N SER A 204 -21.50 6.94 -2.02
CA SER A 204 -22.90 7.29 -1.69
C SER A 204 -23.51 6.37 -0.62
N TYR A 205 -22.97 5.15 -0.48
CA TYR A 205 -23.40 4.22 0.58
C TYR A 205 -23.15 4.79 1.99
N GLY A 206 -22.03 5.48 2.22
CA GLY A 206 -21.74 6.07 3.54
C GLY A 206 -22.68 7.20 3.92
N GLY A 207 -23.17 7.96 2.93
CA GLY A 207 -24.20 9.00 3.10
C GLY A 207 -25.48 8.48 3.75
N VAL A 208 -25.80 7.20 3.55
CA VAL A 208 -26.99 6.56 4.12
C VAL A 208 -26.81 6.22 5.61
N ILE A 209 -25.58 5.92 6.06
CA ILE A 209 -25.37 5.27 7.35
C ILE A 209 -24.90 6.24 8.44
N ALA A 210 -24.08 7.25 8.11
CA ALA A 210 -23.29 7.87 9.16
C ALA A 210 -23.02 9.38 9.07
N ASN A 211 -23.58 10.09 8.07
CA ASN A 211 -23.51 11.55 7.94
C ASN A 211 -22.09 12.15 8.11
N PHE A 212 -21.07 11.40 7.66
CA PHE A 212 -19.66 11.79 7.67
C PHE A 212 -19.31 12.62 6.43
N GLY A 213 -18.05 13.04 6.30
CA GLY A 213 -17.55 13.58 5.04
C GLY A 213 -17.40 12.48 3.98
N PHE A 214 -17.74 12.80 2.72
CA PHE A 214 -17.69 11.87 1.59
C PHE A 214 -16.88 12.42 0.43
N GLY A 215 -16.09 11.57 -0.22
CA GLY A 215 -15.29 11.88 -1.39
C GLY A 215 -15.43 10.78 -2.44
N GLY A 216 -16.04 11.11 -3.58
CA GLY A 216 -16.49 10.07 -4.51
C GLY A 216 -15.36 9.25 -5.11
N ALA A 217 -14.16 9.81 -5.20
CA ALA A 217 -12.93 9.07 -5.49
C ALA A 217 -12.05 8.97 -4.25
N ILE A 218 -11.65 10.11 -3.71
CA ILE A 218 -10.71 10.21 -2.58
C ILE A 218 -11.38 11.05 -1.50
N TYR A 219 -11.46 10.50 -0.29
CA TYR A 219 -11.75 11.25 0.92
C TYR A 219 -10.46 11.41 1.71
N ASN A 220 -10.14 12.64 2.10
CA ASN A 220 -8.91 12.97 2.78
C ASN A 220 -9.20 13.71 4.09
N ASP A 221 -8.97 13.06 5.23
CA ASP A 221 -9.08 13.64 6.57
C ASP A 221 -7.67 14.00 7.10
N GLY A 222 -7.19 15.18 6.68
CA GLY A 222 -5.87 15.69 7.03
C GLY A 222 -4.73 15.12 6.19
N ALA A 223 -3.63 15.87 6.09
CA ALA A 223 -2.50 15.56 5.20
C ALA A 223 -1.20 15.22 5.95
N GLY A 224 -1.27 15.04 7.26
CA GLY A 224 -0.14 14.75 8.14
C GLY A 224 -0.56 14.71 9.61
N PRO A 225 0.39 14.50 10.54
CA PRO A 225 0.11 14.49 11.97
C PRO A 225 -0.58 15.78 12.44
N ALA A 226 -1.40 15.66 13.49
CA ALA A 226 -2.10 16.81 14.07
C ALA A 226 -1.12 17.92 14.46
N GLY A 227 -1.44 19.16 14.09
CA GLY A 227 -0.61 20.33 14.36
C GLY A 227 0.66 20.48 13.51
N THR A 228 0.97 19.50 12.64
CA THR A 228 2.13 19.59 11.71
C THR A 228 1.70 20.05 10.32
N GLY A 229 0.52 19.62 9.85
CA GLY A 229 0.13 19.77 8.45
C GLY A 229 0.90 18.80 7.54
N GLY A 230 0.64 18.87 6.25
CA GLY A 230 1.33 18.07 5.24
C GLY A 230 0.78 18.34 3.85
N GLN A 231 1.17 17.52 2.87
CA GLN A 231 0.91 17.82 1.46
C GLN A 231 -0.07 16.83 0.83
N ILE A 232 -1.02 17.39 0.09
CA ILE A 232 -1.88 16.68 -0.86
C ILE A 232 -1.44 17.16 -2.24
N VAL A 233 -0.95 16.25 -3.06
CA VAL A 233 -0.53 16.54 -4.44
C VAL A 233 -1.36 15.69 -5.39
N ILE A 234 -2.09 16.33 -6.29
CA ILE A 234 -2.80 15.67 -7.38
C ILE A 234 -2.40 16.38 -8.67
N ARG A 235 -1.76 15.67 -9.59
CA ARG A 235 -1.29 16.23 -10.87
C ARG A 235 -1.55 15.28 -12.02
N ASP A 236 -1.88 15.85 -13.17
CA ASP A 236 -2.08 15.13 -14.43
C ASP A 236 -3.05 13.94 -14.34
N SER A 237 -4.00 14.02 -13.40
CA SER A 237 -4.90 12.91 -13.06
C SER A 237 -6.33 13.21 -13.47
N MET A 238 -7.08 12.17 -13.80
CA MET A 238 -8.47 12.28 -14.26
C MET A 238 -9.44 11.71 -13.24
N PHE A 239 -10.53 12.43 -12.98
CA PHE A 239 -11.64 12.00 -12.11
C PHE A 239 -12.93 12.00 -12.92
N ILE A 240 -13.46 10.81 -13.22
CA ILE A 240 -14.55 10.61 -14.17
C ILE A 240 -15.71 9.91 -13.47
N GLU A 241 -16.90 10.51 -13.44
CA GLU A 241 -18.14 9.84 -12.99
C GLU A 241 -18.09 9.25 -11.55
N ASN A 242 -17.25 9.80 -10.68
CA ASN A 242 -17.20 9.41 -9.27
C ASN A 242 -18.35 10.07 -8.48
N LYS A 243 -18.91 9.38 -7.48
CA LYS A 243 -20.13 9.80 -6.76
C LYS A 243 -19.95 9.71 -5.24
N ALA A 244 -20.53 10.66 -4.51
CA ALA A 244 -20.48 10.76 -3.06
C ALA A 244 -21.85 11.13 -2.48
#